data_AF-A0ABD5MJU5-F1
#
_entry.id   AF-A0ABD5MJU5-F1
#
_cell.length_a   1.000
_cell.length_b   1.000
_cell.length_c   1.000
_cell.angle_alpha   90.00
_cell.angle_beta   90.00
_cell.angle_gamma   90.00
#
_symmetry.space_group_name_H-M   'P 1'
#
loop_
_entity.id
_entity.type
_entity.pdbx_description
1 polymer ?
#
loop_
_entity_poly.entity_id
_entity_poly.type
_entity_poly.pdbx_seq_one_letter_code
_entity_poly.pdbx_strand_id
1 'polypeptide(L)'
;MLRTQLSEDPRREPHEKETALHLEGDGSQFSVTSFKRVVYAKLLQRDEFSVKRLHVIDDDGQDHAVNSLDEAAERSLTIIGVTGQLPVGAVNIGTSRNSNSHADLVK
;
A
#
# COMPACT_ATOMS: atom_id res chain seq x y z
N MET A 1 -11.92 16.82 2.29
CA MET A 1 -10.86 15.80 2.39
C MET A 1 -11.50 14.52 2.89
N LEU A 2 -11.64 13.49 2.05
CA LEU A 2 -12.07 12.17 2.52
C LEU A 2 -10.99 11.65 3.48
N ARG A 3 -11.37 11.38 4.73
CA ARG A 3 -10.48 10.83 5.76
C ARG A 3 -10.39 9.32 5.58
N THR A 4 -9.73 8.88 4.53
CA THR A 4 -9.44 7.45 4.36
C THR A 4 -8.46 7.03 5.45
N GLN A 5 -8.87 6.09 6.31
CA GLN A 5 -8.00 5.59 7.38
C GLN A 5 -7.02 4.58 6.81
N LEU A 6 -5.72 4.74 7.13
CA LEU A 6 -4.65 3.83 6.73
C LEU A 6 -4.06 3.17 7.97
N SER A 7 -4.09 1.84 8.04
CA SER A 7 -3.54 1.09 9.18
C SER A 7 -2.74 -0.13 8.75
N GLU A 8 -1.83 -0.56 9.62
CA GLU A 8 -1.24 -1.90 9.50
C GLU A 8 -2.33 -2.95 9.73
N ASP A 9 -2.36 -4.02 8.93
CA ASP A 9 -3.21 -5.18 9.20
C ASP A 9 -2.74 -5.83 10.52
N PRO A 10 -3.60 -5.92 11.56
CA PRO A 10 -3.21 -6.49 12.85
C PRO A 10 -3.07 -8.02 12.83
N ARG A 11 -3.60 -8.72 11.81
CA ARG A 11 -3.57 -10.20 11.75
C ARG A 11 -2.44 -10.77 10.90
N ARG A 12 -1.76 -9.92 10.13
CA ARG A 12 -0.62 -10.35 9.30
C ARG A 12 0.68 -10.32 10.10
N GLU A 13 1.43 -11.39 9.99
CA GLU A 13 2.79 -11.46 10.49
C GLU A 13 3.73 -10.55 9.67
N PRO A 14 4.88 -10.12 10.23
CA PRO A 14 5.78 -9.20 9.54
C PRO A 14 6.23 -9.64 8.13
N HIS A 15 6.40 -10.95 7.91
CA HIS A 15 6.80 -11.50 6.62
C HIS A 15 5.64 -11.49 5.60
N GLU A 16 4.39 -11.55 6.06
CA GLU A 16 3.20 -11.45 5.21
C GLU A 16 2.89 -10.01 4.77
N LYS A 17 3.63 -9.05 5.33
CA LYS A 17 3.59 -7.63 4.99
C LYS A 17 4.66 -7.24 3.97
N GLU A 18 5.38 -8.20 3.42
CA GLU A 18 6.35 -7.93 2.37
C GLU A 18 5.68 -7.35 1.12
N THR A 19 6.46 -6.59 0.35
CA THR A 19 5.99 -5.98 -0.89
C THR A 19 6.41 -6.87 -2.04
N ALA A 20 5.43 -7.39 -2.76
CA ALA A 20 5.66 -8.20 -3.95
C ALA A 20 5.62 -7.30 -5.19
N LEU A 21 6.63 -7.46 -6.05
CA LEU A 21 6.72 -6.82 -7.36
C LEU A 21 6.73 -7.93 -8.42
N HIS A 22 5.77 -7.89 -9.34
CA HIS A 22 5.66 -8.83 -10.44
C HIS A 22 5.75 -8.06 -11.76
N LEU A 23 6.66 -8.46 -12.64
CA LEU A 23 6.74 -7.94 -14.00
C LEU A 23 5.82 -8.78 -14.90
N GLU A 24 4.84 -8.16 -15.55
CA GLU A 24 3.89 -8.87 -16.42
C GLU A 24 4.22 -8.70 -17.90
N GLY A 25 4.11 -9.80 -18.66
CA GLY A 25 3.96 -9.84 -20.12
C GLY A 25 4.91 -8.99 -20.95
N ASP A 26 4.50 -7.76 -21.26
CA ASP A 26 5.18 -6.85 -22.17
C ASP A 26 6.33 -6.05 -21.53
N GLY A 27 6.52 -6.19 -20.21
CA GLY A 27 7.57 -5.51 -19.47
C GLY A 27 7.38 -3.99 -19.39
N SER A 28 6.18 -3.48 -19.65
CA SER A 28 5.87 -2.05 -19.54
C SER A 28 5.40 -1.65 -18.14
N GLN A 29 4.85 -2.61 -17.38
CA GLN A 29 4.31 -2.38 -16.03
C GLN A 29 4.73 -3.46 -15.02
N PHE A 30 4.84 -3.03 -13.76
CA PHE A 30 4.90 -3.89 -12.59
C PHE A 30 3.53 -3.96 -11.92
N SER A 31 3.07 -5.16 -11.62
CA SER A 31 2.03 -5.39 -10.61
C SER A 31 2.67 -5.38 -9.22
N VAL A 32 2.18 -4.49 -8.36
CA VAL A 32 2.69 -4.28 -7.00
C VAL A 32 1.61 -4.65 -6.01
N THR A 33 1.95 -5.49 -5.03
CA THR A 33 1.10 -5.77 -3.87
C THR A 33 1.86 -5.45 -2.60
N SER A 34 1.26 -4.69 -1.69
CA SER A 34 1.87 -4.35 -0.41
C SER A 34 0.84 -4.24 0.70
N PHE A 35 1.15 -4.85 1.84
CA PHE A 35 0.41 -4.71 3.10
C PHE A 35 1.20 -3.89 4.14
N LYS A 36 2.38 -3.40 3.77
CA LYS A 36 3.19 -2.55 4.63
C LYS A 36 2.70 -1.11 4.54
N ARG A 37 2.23 -0.53 5.64
CA ARG A 37 1.61 0.79 5.66
C ARG A 37 2.45 1.87 5.00
N VAL A 38 3.73 1.92 5.36
CA VAL A 38 4.62 2.96 4.83
C VAL A 38 4.86 2.83 3.32
N VAL A 39 4.66 1.64 2.74
CA VAL A 39 4.84 1.40 1.30
C VAL A 39 3.55 1.71 0.57
N TYR A 40 2.43 1.10 0.94
CA TYR A 40 1.17 1.35 0.23
C TYR A 40 0.70 2.81 0.38
N ALA A 41 0.95 3.46 1.52
CA ALA A 41 0.61 4.88 1.68
C ALA A 41 1.37 5.78 0.69
N LYS A 42 2.61 5.41 0.34
CA LYS A 42 3.40 6.11 -0.68
C LYS A 42 2.94 5.77 -2.09
N LEU A 43 2.55 4.52 -2.35
CA LEU A 43 2.01 4.12 -3.65
C LEU A 43 0.73 4.89 -3.97
N LEU A 44 -0.19 5.02 -3.01
CA LEU A 44 -1.45 5.75 -3.18
C LEU A 44 -1.28 7.27 -3.40
N GLN A 45 -0.09 7.82 -3.18
CA GLN A 45 0.22 9.23 -3.44
C GLN A 45 0.88 9.46 -4.80
N ARG A 46 1.16 8.40 -5.57
CA ARG A 46 1.81 8.50 -6.87
C ARG A 46 0.78 8.57 -7.98
N ASP A 47 0.90 9.57 -8.83
CA ASP A 47 0.02 9.75 -9.99
C ASP A 47 0.15 8.60 -11.00
N GLU A 48 1.33 7.99 -11.09
CA GLU A 48 1.58 6.86 -11.99
C GLU A 48 1.07 5.53 -11.42
N PHE A 49 0.62 5.49 -10.17
CA PHE A 49 0.12 4.27 -9.54
C PHE A 49 -1.36 4.07 -9.85
N SER A 50 -1.66 3.02 -10.61
CA SER A 50 -3.05 2.63 -10.87
C SER A 50 -3.49 1.60 -9.84
N VAL A 51 -4.40 2.00 -8.95
CA VAL A 51 -5.04 1.08 -8.00
C VAL A 51 -5.89 0.06 -8.76
N LYS A 52 -5.68 -1.23 -8.51
CA LYS A 52 -6.56 -2.31 -8.97
C LYS A 52 -7.48 -2.80 -7.87
N ARG A 53 -6.98 -2.84 -6.64
CA ARG A 53 -7.69 -3.33 -5.47
C ARG A 53 -7.09 -2.73 -4.20
N LEU A 54 -7.95 -2.34 -3.28
CA LEU A 54 -7.60 -2.01 -1.90
C LEU A 54 -8.07 -3.14 -1.00
N HIS A 55 -7.20 -3.55 -0.10
CA HIS A 55 -7.56 -4.43 1.00
C HIS A 55 -7.97 -3.56 2.16
N VAL A 56 -9.15 -3.83 2.73
CA VAL A 56 -9.76 -2.99 3.75
C VAL A 56 -10.34 -3.83 4.88
N ILE A 57 -10.40 -3.24 6.06
CA ILE A 57 -11.07 -3.77 7.25
C ILE A 57 -12.26 -2.88 7.58
N ASP A 58 -13.40 -3.48 7.91
CA ASP A 58 -14.57 -2.78 8.47
C ASP A 58 -14.51 -2.69 10.01
N ASP A 59 -15.49 -2.01 10.60
CA ASP A 59 -15.56 -1.82 12.05
C ASP A 59 -15.71 -3.14 12.84
N ASP A 60 -16.20 -4.20 12.19
CA ASP A 60 -16.34 -5.55 12.75
C ASP A 60 -15.05 -6.38 12.61
N GLY A 61 -13.98 -5.79 12.05
CA GLY A 61 -12.69 -6.44 11.84
C GLY A 61 -12.67 -7.42 10.66
N GLN A 62 -13.68 -7.39 9.79
CA GLN A 62 -13.78 -8.27 8.63
C GLN A 62 -12.98 -7.72 7.45
N ASP A 63 -12.34 -8.62 6.72
CA ASP A 63 -11.58 -8.29 5.52
C ASP A 63 -12.46 -8.21 4.29
N HIS A 64 -12.29 -7.11 3.55
CA HIS A 64 -12.92 -6.89 2.26
C HIS A 64 -11.90 -6.42 1.23
N ALA A 65 -12.31 -6.50 -0.02
CA ALA A 65 -11.62 -5.90 -1.14
C ALA A 65 -12.55 -4.89 -1.82
N VAL A 66 -12.03 -3.69 -2.09
CA VAL A 66 -12.73 -2.63 -2.82
C VAL A 66 -11.86 -2.15 -3.99
N ASN A 67 -12.47 -1.55 -5.01
CA ASN A 67 -11.75 -1.23 -6.24
C ASN A 67 -11.27 0.23 -6.31
N SER A 68 -11.71 1.09 -5.39
CA SER A 68 -11.39 2.52 -5.39
C SER A 68 -11.27 3.11 -3.99
N LEU A 69 -10.53 4.22 -3.88
CA LEU A 69 -10.40 4.98 -2.63
C LEU A 69 -11.74 5.61 -2.21
N ASP A 70 -12.56 6.02 -3.17
CA ASP A 70 -13.87 6.62 -2.92
C ASP A 70 -14.81 5.60 -2.27
N GLU A 71 -14.86 4.37 -2.79
CA GLU A 71 -15.65 3.27 -2.20
C GLU A 71 -15.21 2.96 -0.77
N ALA A 72 -13.89 2.91 -0.52
CA ALA A 72 -13.36 2.70 0.83
C ALA A 72 -13.82 3.80 1.79
N ALA A 73 -13.83 5.05 1.34
CA ALA A 73 -14.11 6.18 2.19
C ALA A 73 -15.62 6.45 2.38
N GLU A 74 -16.46 6.18 1.38
CA GLU A 74 -17.93 6.19 1.52
C GLU A 74 -18.39 5.21 2.59
N ARG A 75 -17.74 4.04 2.65
CA ARG A 75 -18.04 2.98 3.62
C ARG A 75 -17.26 3.11 4.93
N SER A 76 -16.49 4.19 5.10
CA SER A 76 -15.63 4.44 6.28
C SER A 76 -14.68 3.28 6.62
N LEU A 77 -14.20 2.57 5.61
CA LEU A 77 -13.34 1.39 5.79
C LEU A 77 -11.87 1.81 6.01
N THR A 78 -11.15 0.99 6.77
CA THR A 78 -9.71 1.17 7.00
C THR A 78 -8.92 0.41 5.96
N ILE A 79 -8.08 1.10 5.18
CA ILE A 79 -7.18 0.46 4.21
C ILE A 79 -6.00 -0.16 4.95
N ILE A 80 -5.75 -1.43 4.63
CA ILE A 80 -4.68 -2.25 5.20
C ILE A 80 -3.71 -2.80 4.16
N GLY A 81 -3.99 -2.60 2.87
CA GLY A 81 -3.10 -3.00 1.79
C GLY A 81 -3.59 -2.55 0.43
N VAL A 82 -2.73 -2.69 -0.57
CA VAL A 82 -3.06 -2.34 -1.96
C VAL A 82 -2.46 -3.33 -2.93
N THR A 83 -3.20 -3.57 -4.01
CA THR A 83 -2.70 -4.15 -5.26
C THR A 83 -2.93 -3.15 -6.37
N GLY A 84 -1.91 -2.87 -7.16
CA GLY A 84 -1.98 -1.94 -8.28
C GLY A 84 -0.86 -2.12 -9.26
N GLN A 85 -0.73 -1.18 -10.19
CA GLN A 85 0.25 -1.21 -11.26
C GLN A 85 1.10 0.06 -11.28
N LEU A 86 2.37 -0.07 -11.63
CA LEU A 86 3.30 1.02 -11.92
C LEU A 86 3.96 0.81 -13.28
N PRO A 87 4.20 1.85 -14.08
CA PRO A 87 5.11 1.76 -15.22
C PRO A 87 6.50 1.33 -14.75
N VAL A 88 7.19 0.48 -15.52
CA VAL A 88 8.53 -0.01 -15.17
C VAL A 88 9.52 1.14 -14.97
N GLY A 89 9.44 2.19 -15.80
CA GLY A 89 10.27 3.39 -15.67
C GLY A 89 9.95 4.29 -14.46
N ALA A 90 8.82 4.09 -13.77
CA ALA A 90 8.44 4.84 -12.57
C ALA A 90 8.98 4.18 -11.28
N VAL A 91 9.56 2.99 -11.39
CA VAL A 91 10.13 2.24 -10.26
C VAL A 91 11.63 2.51 -10.19
N ASN A 92 12.02 3.31 -9.20
CA ASN A 92 13.42 3.50 -8.85
C ASN A 92 13.77 2.56 -7.69
N ILE A 93 14.52 1.49 -7.99
CA ILE A 93 15.10 0.58 -6.98
C ILE A 93 16.56 0.99 -6.79
N GLY A 94 16.85 1.77 -5.75
CA GLY A 94 18.18 2.35 -5.51
C GLY A 94 18.51 2.56 -4.03
N THR A 95 19.81 2.63 -3.71
CA THR A 95 20.46 2.29 -2.43
C THR A 95 20.57 3.40 -1.37
N SER A 96 20.61 2.92 -0.11
CA SER A 96 20.97 3.53 1.19
C SER A 96 20.07 4.64 1.76
N ARG A 97 19.27 4.24 2.76
CA ARG A 97 18.84 5.17 3.81
C ARG A 97 20.10 5.66 4.53
N ASN A 98 20.26 6.97 4.68
CA ASN A 98 21.05 7.47 5.80
C ASN A 98 20.34 7.00 7.08
N SER A 99 20.94 6.03 7.77
CA SER A 99 20.40 5.32 8.94
C SER A 99 20.20 6.19 10.20
N ASN A 100 20.18 7.52 10.08
CA ASN A 100 20.09 8.44 11.22
C ASN A 100 18.65 8.71 11.72
N SER A 101 17.61 8.07 11.18
CA SER A 101 16.23 8.29 11.65
C SER A 101 15.73 7.26 12.67
N HIS A 102 16.60 6.47 13.29
CA HIS A 102 16.22 5.52 14.35
C HIS A 102 16.25 6.10 15.78
N ALA A 103 16.72 7.34 15.96
CA ALA A 103 16.83 7.96 17.28
C ALA A 103 16.10 9.31 17.29
N ASP A 104 14.77 9.30 17.42
CA ASP A 104 14.03 10.46 17.94
C ASP A 104 12.58 10.15 18.37
N LEU A 105 12.34 8.96 18.90
CA LEU A 105 11.08 8.65 19.62
C LEU A 105 11.35 7.79 20.85
N VAL A 106 12.15 8.30 21.78
CA VAL A 106 11.98 8.05 23.22
C VAL A 106 12.26 9.35 23.97
N LYS A 107 11.21 10.02 24.40
CA LYS A 107 11.19 10.87 25.60
C LYS A 107 9.95 10.52 26.39
#